data_AF-A0A8D3Y557-F1
#
_entry.id   AF-A0A8D3Y557-F1
#
_cell.length_a   1.000
_cell.length_b   1.000
_cell.length_c   1.000
_cell.angle_alpha   90.00
_cell.angle_beta   90.00
_cell.angle_gamma   90.00
#
_symmetry.space_group_name_H-M   'P 1'
#
loop_
_entity.id
_entity.type
_entity.pdbx_description
1 polymer ?
#
loop_
_entity_poly.entity_id
_entity_poly.type
_entity_poly.pdbx_seq_one_letter_code
_entity_poly.pdbx_strand_id
1 'polypeptide(L)' 'MGIIDQTTYTLTCPKCGASESQKVLDKGSNWSGSWWQSGASFTHFQTTWDGEGGSVEPELSIATCKSCQSKAQVAIS' A
#
# COMPACT_ATOMS: atom_id res chain seq x y z
N MET A 1 11.24 18.23 4.36
CA MET A 1 10.56 16.94 4.57
C MET A 1 11.15 15.96 3.56
N GLY A 2 11.62 14.80 4.01
CA GLY A 2 12.21 13.77 3.17
C GLY A 2 11.47 12.44 3.33
N ILE A 3 11.79 11.49 2.45
CA ILE A 3 11.38 10.09 2.61
C ILE A 3 12.38 9.46 3.59
N ILE A 4 11.89 8.92 4.69
CA ILE A 4 12.68 8.20 5.69
C ILE A 4 12.74 6.73 5.30
N ASP A 5 11.58 6.14 5.02
CA ASP A 5 11.41 4.74 4.68
C ASP A 5 10.38 4.58 3.54
N GLN A 6 10.38 3.43 2.88
CA GLN A 6 9.39 3.09 1.88
C GLN A 6 9.14 1.58 1.86
N THR A 7 7.87 1.21 1.83
CA THR A 7 7.42 -0.16 1.66
C THR A 7 6.75 -0.30 0.29
N THR A 8 7.20 -1.24 -0.54
CA THR A 8 6.60 -1.48 -1.86
C THR A 8 5.61 -2.63 -1.77
N TYR A 9 4.36 -2.38 -2.14
CA TYR A 9 3.29 -3.37 -2.22
C TYR A 9 3.00 -3.70 -3.67
N THR A 10 3.18 -4.98 -4.01
CA THR A 10 2.85 -5.52 -5.34
C THR A 10 1.65 -6.42 -5.23
N LEU A 11 0.57 -6.03 -5.91
CA LEU A 11 -0.67 -6.78 -5.98
C LEU A 11 -0.76 -7.51 -7.32
N THR A 12 -0.98 -8.82 -7.26
CA THR A 12 -1.17 -9.64 -8.46
C THR A 12 -2.45 -10.44 -8.36
N CYS A 13 -3.28 -10.36 -9.39
CA CYS A 13 -4.53 -11.09 -9.54
C CYS A 13 -4.25 -12.47 -10.15
N PRO A 14 -4.40 -13.58 -9.40
CA PRO A 14 -4.11 -14.91 -9.94
C PRO A 14 -5.12 -15.38 -11.00
N LYS A 15 -6.34 -14.82 -11.02
CA LYS A 15 -7.38 -15.18 -12.00
C LYS A 15 -7.26 -14.44 -13.34
N CYS A 16 -6.96 -13.15 -13.27
CA CYS A 16 -7.05 -12.24 -14.40
C CYS A 16 -5.68 -11.76 -14.89
N GLY A 17 -4.61 -12.04 -14.14
CA GLY A 17 -3.25 -11.64 -14.49
C GLY A 17 -2.93 -10.17 -14.29
N ALA A 18 -3.89 -9.35 -13.85
CA ALA A 18 -3.63 -7.94 -13.53
C ALA A 18 -2.58 -7.85 -12.42
N SER A 19 -1.60 -6.96 -12.59
CA SER A 19 -0.60 -6.67 -11.57
C SER A 19 -0.40 -5.16 -11.44
N GLU A 20 -0.28 -4.69 -10.20
CA GLU A 20 0.02 -3.29 -9.90
C GLU A 20 1.00 -3.25 -8.73
N SER A 21 1.95 -2.34 -8.79
CA SER A 21 2.89 -2.08 -7.70
C SER A 21 2.79 -0.62 -7.28
N GLN A 22 2.69 -0.39 -5.98
CA GLN A 22 2.62 0.93 -5.38
C GLN A 22 3.48 0.99 -4.14
N LYS A 23 3.88 2.20 -3.77
CA LYS A 23 4.76 2.44 -2.62
C LYS A 23 4.01 3.18 -1.53
N VAL A 24 4.23 2.76 -0.30
CA VAL A 24 3.86 3.48 0.92
C VAL A 24 5.14 4.08 1.49
N LEU A 25 5.19 5.41 1.60
CA LEU A 25 6.35 6.17 2.03
C LEU A 25 6.16 6.61 3.49
N ASP A 26 7.16 6.36 4.32
CA ASP A 26 7.35 7.09 5.56
C ASP A 26 8.01 8.42 5.26
N LYS A 27 7.32 9.51 5.55
CA LYS A 27 7.80 10.87 5.33
C LYS A 27 8.07 11.50 6.67
N GLY A 28 9.15 12.27 6.75
CA GLY A 28 9.41 12.99 7.98
C GLY A 28 10.34 14.16 7.83
N SER A 29 10.52 14.85 8.94
CA SER A 29 11.56 15.87 9.06
C SER A 29 12.09 15.91 10.48
N ASN A 30 13.33 16.40 10.61
CA ASN A 30 13.99 16.53 11.90
C ASN A 30 13.23 17.42 12.91
N TRP A 31 12.25 18.22 12.46
CA TRP A 31 11.51 19.16 13.30
C TRP A 31 10.06 18.75 13.56
N SER A 32 9.51 17.79 12.80
CA SER A 32 8.09 17.41 12.87
C SER A 32 7.87 15.92 13.11
N GLY A 33 8.94 15.12 13.23
CA GLY A 33 8.86 13.67 13.35
C GLY A 33 8.64 12.97 12.02
N SER A 34 8.44 11.64 12.08
CA SER A 34 8.06 10.79 10.94
C SER A 34 6.56 10.51 10.96
N TRP A 35 5.99 10.32 9.77
CA TRP A 35 4.61 9.91 9.57
C TRP A 35 4.51 9.10 8.28
N TRP A 36 3.80 8.00 8.36
CA TRP A 36 3.49 7.21 7.19
C TRP A 36 2.41 7.90 6.36
N GLN A 37 2.57 7.84 5.04
CA GLN A 37 1.50 8.23 4.15
C GLN A 37 0.32 7.26 4.25
N SER A 38 -0.86 7.71 3.84
CA SER A 38 -2.04 6.85 3.68
C SER A 38 -1.73 5.64 2.79
N GLY A 39 -2.51 4.58 2.94
CA GLY A 39 -2.38 3.39 2.11
C GLY A 39 -2.35 3.71 0.62
N ALA A 40 -1.58 2.94 -0.14
CA ALA A 40 -1.45 3.18 -1.56
C ALA A 40 -2.77 2.92 -2.31
N SER A 41 -3.03 3.75 -3.32
CA SER A 41 -4.21 3.64 -4.17
C SER A 41 -3.92 2.79 -5.40
N PHE A 42 -4.74 1.76 -5.60
CA PHE A 42 -4.63 0.84 -6.73
C PHE A 42 -5.80 1.03 -7.71
N THR A 43 -5.52 1.04 -9.01
CA THR A 43 -6.55 1.26 -10.03
C THR A 43 -7.37 -0.01 -10.23
N HIS A 44 -6.68 -1.15 -10.33
CA HIS A 44 -7.26 -2.45 -10.63
C HIS A 44 -7.65 -3.24 -9.37
N PHE A 45 -7.17 -2.83 -8.20
CA PHE A 45 -7.48 -3.46 -6.93
C PHE A 45 -8.26 -2.52 -6.01
N GLN A 46 -9.21 -3.11 -5.29
CA GLN A 46 -9.85 -2.49 -4.15
C GLN A 46 -9.05 -2.91 -2.92
N THR A 47 -8.42 -1.92 -2.30
CA THR A 47 -7.58 -2.10 -1.13
C THR A 47 -8.16 -1.41 0.08
N THR A 48 -8.06 -2.08 1.22
CA THR A 48 -8.35 -1.50 2.53
C THR A 48 -7.10 -1.65 3.38
N TRP A 49 -6.73 -0.56 4.05
CA TRP A 49 -5.55 -0.50 4.88
C TRP A 49 -5.92 -0.17 6.31
N ASP A 50 -5.20 -0.76 7.24
CA ASP A 50 -5.28 -0.43 8.66
C ASP A 50 -4.10 0.47 9.05
N GLY A 51 -4.31 1.39 9.99
CA GLY A 51 -3.25 2.28 10.50
C GLY A 51 -2.84 3.42 9.56
N GLU A 52 -3.67 3.79 8.57
CA GLU A 52 -3.33 4.85 7.61
C GLU A 52 -3.06 6.22 8.25
N GLY A 53 -2.06 6.95 7.73
CA GLY A 53 -1.90 8.39 7.94
C GLY A 53 -1.38 8.80 9.33
N GLY A 54 -0.57 7.97 9.97
CA GLY A 54 -0.09 8.20 11.34
C GLY A 54 1.35 7.75 11.58
N SER A 55 1.65 7.44 12.84
CA SER A 55 2.99 7.03 13.29
C SER A 55 3.32 5.56 13.01
N VAL A 56 2.38 4.80 12.47
CA VAL A 56 2.48 3.36 12.24
C VAL A 56 2.43 3.07 10.75
N GLU A 57 3.17 2.04 10.34
CA GLU A 57 3.16 1.56 8.97
C GLU A 57 1.76 1.05 8.60
N PRO A 58 1.17 1.53 7.47
CA PRO A 58 -0.12 1.06 7.02
C PRO A 58 -0.03 -0.40 6.62
N GLU A 59 -0.86 -1.24 7.22
CA GLU A 59 -0.92 -2.66 6.88
C GLU A 59 -2.05 -2.90 5.88
N LEU A 60 -1.76 -3.63 4.79
CA LEU A 60 -2.76 -3.93 3.77
C LEU A 60 -3.63 -5.11 4.20
N SER A 61 -4.81 -4.82 4.72
CA SER A 61 -5.72 -5.82 5.30
C SER A 61 -6.58 -6.51 4.25
N ILE A 62 -7.00 -5.79 3.21
CA ILE A 62 -7.83 -6.33 2.13
C ILE A 62 -7.23 -5.90 0.79
N ALA A 63 -7.06 -6.87 -0.12
CA ALA A 63 -6.73 -6.62 -1.51
C ALA A 63 -7.58 -7.51 -2.41
N THR A 64 -8.52 -6.91 -3.13
CA THR A 64 -9.44 -7.64 -4.02
C THR A 64 -9.40 -7.04 -5.42
N CYS A 65 -9.27 -7.87 -6.44
CA CYS A 65 -9.28 -7.38 -7.82
C CYS A 65 -10.67 -6.85 -8.18
N LYS A 66 -10.76 -5.62 -8.69
CA LYS A 66 -12.02 -5.01 -9.12
C LYS A 66 -12.62 -5.70 -10.34
N SER A 67 -11.78 -6.28 -11.21
CA SER A 67 -12.24 -6.93 -12.45
C SER A 67 -12.87 -8.30 -12.21
N CYS A 68 -12.24 -9.16 -11.40
CA CYS A 68 -12.67 -10.55 -11.20
C CYS A 68 -13.14 -10.87 -9.78
N GLN A 69 -13.17 -9.85 -8.89
CA GLN A 69 -13.53 -9.94 -7.47
C GLN A 69 -12.78 -11.01 -6.66
N SER A 70 -11.64 -11.49 -7.17
CA SER A 70 -10.82 -12.48 -6.49
C SER A 70 -9.80 -11.79 -5.60
N LYS A 71 -9.42 -12.45 -4.49
CA LYS A 71 -8.33 -11.97 -3.62
C LYS A 71 -7.03 -11.87 -4.42
N ALA A 72 -6.37 -10.73 -4.31
CA ALA A 72 -5.06 -10.52 -4.90
C ALA A 72 -3.99 -11.16 -4.02
N GLN A 73 -2.92 -11.66 -4.64
CA GLN A 73 -1.68 -11.96 -3.93
C GLN A 73 -0.94 -10.66 -3.68
N VAL A 74 -0.54 -10.46 -2.43
CA VAL A 74 0.23 -9.31 -1.97
C VAL A 74 1.67 -9.75 -1.77
N ALA A 75 2.62 -9.07 -2.41
CA ALA A 75 4.04 -9.20 -2.14
C ALA A 75 4.57 -7.86 -1.63
N ILE A 76 5.30 -7.89 -0.51
CA ILE A 76 5.84 -6.71 0.18
C ILE A 76 7.36 -6.78 0.09
N SER A 77 8.01 -5.69 -0.32
CA SER A 77 9.47 -5.60 -0.52
C SER A 77 10.04 -4.23 -0.19
#